data_AF-N1JGG6-F1
#
_entry.id   AF-N1JGG6-F1
#
_cell.length_a   1.000
_cell.length_b   1.000
_cell.length_c   1.000
_cell.angle_alpha   90.00
_cell.angle_beta   90.00
_cell.angle_gamma   90.00
#
_symmetry.space_group_name_H-M   'P 1'
#
loop_
_entity.id
_entity.type
_entity.pdbx_description
1 polymer ?
#
loop_
_entity_poly.entity_id
_entity_poly.type
_entity_poly.pdbx_seq_one_letter_code
_entity_poly.pdbx_strand_id
1 'polypeptide(L)'
;MARSNMLCSNGGIELVPEICLRVLEFVIYMDPRDIKCLLCISKSLTSLLKSHEKSITKRLTRGCGLLLFVNGENEIIRSSSRINAGNVGLVKYTYPWFWEIRYRKLTLFFLVDHEITCMKGELEAQPGWPTLNVSKLELGLRLRGFRYNAICLLFRLSDCTAGLNSTLEIRATQDKFLRGLCVEELATLGVMVEVMGHNFFVMMKRLVAESGLIRNSQSADIAQSASGYELSPRAPTLDLRDDIWIRETMCVFEDLVQRYGPTFARAYLENSRGKSLRSDVWARKKILEGLDNMNAFELGYTMSFASLQSVVWRIFRKKEGCTDRDSWTVAKEIVVSEMLSYRLKGDLPSCFQASYPDSSEDNNSSDN
;
A
#
# COMPACT_ATOMS: atom_id res chain seq x y z
N MET A 1 -31.03 27.93 -23.18
CA MET A 1 -30.48 28.41 -21.88
C MET A 1 -29.01 28.74 -22.08
N ALA A 2 -28.64 30.02 -22.05
CA ALA A 2 -27.27 30.47 -22.17
C ALA A 2 -26.47 29.96 -20.95
N ARG A 3 -25.37 29.23 -21.17
CA ARG A 3 -24.50 28.77 -20.09
C ARG A 3 -23.85 30.00 -19.46
N SER A 4 -24.28 30.35 -18.26
CA SER A 4 -23.74 31.44 -17.45
C SER A 4 -22.23 31.30 -17.33
N ASN A 5 -21.49 32.34 -17.70
CA ASN A 5 -20.06 32.40 -17.45
C ASN A 5 -19.88 32.53 -15.94
N MET A 6 -19.52 31.46 -15.23
CA MET A 6 -19.39 31.48 -13.76
C MET A 6 -18.38 32.51 -13.24
N LEU A 7 -17.49 32.98 -14.11
CA LEU A 7 -16.49 33.99 -13.77
C LEU A 7 -17.09 35.40 -13.81
N CYS A 8 -18.35 35.57 -14.22
CA CYS A 8 -19.01 36.86 -14.32
C CYS A 8 -20.25 36.90 -13.42
N SER A 9 -20.38 37.96 -12.61
CA SER A 9 -21.55 38.19 -11.78
C SER A 9 -22.78 38.53 -12.65
N ASN A 10 -23.97 38.45 -12.06
CA ASN A 10 -25.21 38.90 -12.72
C ASN A 10 -25.18 40.40 -13.07
N GLY A 11 -24.30 41.18 -12.43
CA GLY A 11 -24.06 42.60 -12.72
C GLY A 11 -22.91 42.86 -13.71
N GLY A 12 -22.35 41.84 -14.35
CA GLY A 12 -21.29 41.99 -15.35
C GLY A 12 -19.87 42.09 -14.78
N ILE A 13 -19.67 41.89 -13.48
CA ILE A 13 -18.34 41.96 -12.84
C ILE A 13 -17.63 40.63 -13.07
N GLU A 14 -16.52 40.66 -13.82
CA GLU A 14 -15.69 39.49 -14.05
C GLU A 14 -14.64 39.33 -12.93
N LEU A 15 -14.64 38.17 -12.29
CA LEU A 15 -13.62 37.79 -11.32
C LEU A 15 -12.30 37.56 -12.02
N VAL A 16 -11.25 38.19 -11.48
CA VAL A 16 -9.88 38.07 -12.01
C VAL A 16 -9.45 36.59 -11.96
N PRO A 17 -8.91 36.02 -13.06
CA PRO A 17 -8.53 34.60 -13.13
C PRO A 17 -7.64 34.12 -11.98
N GLU A 18 -6.73 34.96 -11.49
CA GLU A 18 -5.82 34.64 -10.38
C GLU A 18 -6.59 34.36 -9.08
N ILE A 19 -7.64 35.13 -8.78
CA ILE A 19 -8.46 34.93 -7.57
C ILE A 19 -9.21 33.60 -7.69
N CYS A 20 -9.81 33.35 -8.86
CA CYS A 20 -10.48 32.08 -9.15
C CYS A 20 -9.53 30.89 -8.98
N LEU A 21 -8.31 30.98 -9.52
CA LEU A 21 -7.30 29.94 -9.40
C LEU A 21 -6.89 29.68 -7.94
N ARG A 22 -6.81 30.72 -7.09
CA ARG A 22 -6.51 30.55 -5.66
C ARG A 22 -7.61 29.82 -4.90
N VAL A 23 -8.88 30.15 -5.18
CA VAL A 23 -10.03 29.45 -4.58
C VAL A 23 -10.04 27.99 -5.04
N LEU A 24 -9.85 27.75 -6.34
CA LEU A 24 -9.84 26.40 -6.91
C LEU A 24 -8.65 25.57 -6.39
N GLU A 25 -7.48 26.17 -6.21
CA GLU A 25 -6.34 25.53 -5.55
C GLU A 25 -6.71 24.99 -4.17
N PHE A 26 -7.38 25.81 -3.35
CA PHE A 26 -7.81 25.40 -2.02
C PHE A 26 -8.81 24.24 -2.08
N VAL A 27 -9.81 24.31 -2.96
CA VAL A 27 -10.80 23.23 -3.15
C VAL A 27 -10.12 21.93 -3.59
N ILE A 28 -9.24 21.99 -4.61
CA ILE A 28 -8.51 20.82 -5.14
C ILE A 28 -7.55 20.24 -4.09
N TYR A 29 -6.95 21.09 -3.24
CA TYR A 29 -6.10 20.64 -2.15
C TYR A 29 -6.87 19.82 -1.10
N MET A 30 -8.08 20.27 -0.76
CA MET A 30 -8.96 19.60 0.20
C MET A 30 -9.43 18.25 -0.31
N ASP A 31 -10.01 18.21 -1.52
CA ASP A 31 -10.37 16.96 -2.18
C ASP A 31 -10.02 16.99 -3.69
N PRO A 32 -8.93 16.29 -4.10
CA PRO A 32 -8.56 16.21 -5.51
C PRO A 32 -9.63 15.59 -6.42
N ARG A 33 -10.62 14.86 -5.87
CA ARG A 33 -11.69 14.22 -6.65
C ARG A 33 -12.67 15.25 -7.21
N ASP A 34 -12.81 16.39 -6.54
CA ASP A 34 -13.73 17.47 -6.93
C ASP A 34 -13.35 18.09 -8.27
N ILE A 35 -12.12 17.90 -8.75
CA ILE A 35 -11.70 18.36 -10.07
C ILE A 35 -12.62 17.88 -11.18
N LYS A 36 -13.15 16.66 -11.09
CA LYS A 36 -14.09 16.12 -12.10
C LYS A 36 -15.36 16.95 -12.14
N CYS A 37 -15.91 17.28 -10.97
CA CYS A 37 -17.09 18.12 -10.84
C CYS A 37 -16.79 19.53 -11.36
N LEU A 38 -15.68 20.14 -10.91
CA LEU A 38 -15.26 21.49 -11.32
C LEU A 38 -15.10 21.63 -12.84
N LEU A 39 -14.52 20.63 -13.49
CA LEU A 39 -14.34 20.60 -14.95
C LEU A 39 -15.67 20.47 -15.72
N CYS A 40 -16.78 20.09 -15.06
CA CYS A 40 -18.10 19.95 -15.67
C CYS A 40 -19.01 21.18 -15.49
N ILE A 41 -18.65 22.14 -14.63
CA ILE A 41 -19.55 23.25 -14.26
C ILE A 41 -19.78 24.22 -15.43
N SER A 42 -18.71 24.72 -16.07
CA SER A 42 -18.82 25.67 -17.19
C SER A 42 -17.60 25.61 -18.12
N LYS A 43 -17.78 25.94 -19.40
CA LYS A 43 -16.70 25.91 -20.41
C LYS A 43 -15.53 26.82 -20.05
N SER A 44 -15.81 28.01 -19.52
CA SER A 44 -14.79 28.98 -19.12
C SER A 44 -13.95 28.46 -17.94
N LEU A 45 -14.60 27.90 -16.92
CA LEU A 45 -13.90 27.26 -15.81
C LEU A 45 -13.08 26.04 -16.25
N THR A 46 -13.63 25.19 -17.13
CA THR A 46 -12.88 24.06 -17.71
C THR A 46 -11.63 24.54 -18.44
N SER A 47 -11.76 25.59 -19.26
CA SER A 47 -10.65 26.18 -20.02
C SER A 47 -9.56 26.71 -19.07
N LEU A 48 -9.97 27.45 -18.04
CA LEU A 48 -9.08 27.98 -17.00
C LEU A 48 -8.34 26.86 -16.27
N LEU A 49 -9.06 25.86 -15.74
CA LEU A 49 -8.47 24.74 -15.00
C LEU A 49 -7.53 23.89 -15.85
N LYS A 50 -7.85 23.64 -17.12
CA LYS A 50 -6.98 22.88 -18.03
C LYS A 50 -5.72 23.67 -18.39
N SER A 51 -5.86 24.96 -18.70
CA SER A 51 -4.74 25.82 -19.08
C SER A 51 -3.72 25.99 -17.95
N HIS A 52 -4.19 25.94 -16.69
CA HIS A 52 -3.34 26.13 -15.51
C HIS A 52 -3.05 24.85 -14.71
N GLU A 53 -3.42 23.66 -15.21
CA GLU A 53 -3.28 22.38 -14.50
C GLU A 53 -1.86 22.15 -13.95
N LYS A 54 -0.83 22.31 -14.79
CA LYS A 54 0.57 22.14 -14.38
C LYS A 54 0.99 23.13 -13.31
N SER A 55 0.51 24.38 -13.41
CA SER A 55 0.85 25.44 -12.46
C SER A 55 0.21 25.20 -11.09
N ILE A 56 -1.09 24.87 -11.09
CA ILE A 56 -1.86 24.52 -9.90
C ILE A 56 -1.21 23.34 -9.18
N THR A 57 -1.04 22.21 -9.87
CA THR A 57 -0.51 20.98 -9.25
C THR A 57 0.93 21.14 -8.78
N LYS A 58 1.78 21.89 -9.50
CA LYS A 58 3.12 22.27 -9.05
C LYS A 58 3.09 23.14 -7.79
N ARG A 59 2.14 24.07 -7.66
CA ARG A 59 1.98 24.88 -6.44
C ARG A 59 1.48 24.04 -5.27
N LEU A 60 0.49 23.18 -5.49
CA LEU A 60 -0.05 22.28 -4.47
C LEU A 60 0.99 21.27 -3.95
N THR A 61 2.04 21.01 -4.72
CA THR A 61 3.13 20.11 -4.32
C THR A 61 4.37 20.83 -3.78
N ARG A 62 4.52 22.13 -4.05
CA ARG A 62 5.60 22.96 -3.47
C ARG A 62 5.41 23.04 -1.95
N GLY A 63 6.42 22.59 -1.21
CA GLY A 63 6.41 22.58 0.26
C GLY A 63 5.68 21.38 0.87
N CYS A 64 5.13 20.49 0.05
CA CYS A 64 4.56 19.25 0.53
C CYS A 64 5.64 18.17 0.54
N GLY A 65 6.07 17.74 1.74
CA GLY A 65 6.95 16.58 1.92
C GLY A 65 6.41 15.29 1.28
N LEU A 66 5.18 15.31 0.79
CA LEU A 66 4.52 14.25 0.00
C LEU A 66 5.41 13.67 -1.09
N LEU A 67 6.14 14.50 -1.85
CA LEU A 67 6.91 14.03 -3.00
C LEU A 67 8.05 13.09 -2.60
N LEU A 68 8.60 13.25 -1.39
CA LEU A 68 9.72 12.45 -0.88
C LEU A 68 9.35 10.96 -0.75
N PHE A 69 8.07 10.65 -0.51
CA PHE A 69 7.66 9.31 -0.06
C PHE A 69 6.93 8.46 -1.09
N VAL A 70 6.67 8.99 -2.29
CA VAL A 70 5.80 8.29 -3.26
C VAL A 70 6.32 8.35 -4.70
N ASN A 71 7.63 8.53 -4.85
CA ASN A 71 8.32 8.76 -6.14
C ASN A 71 7.74 9.92 -6.93
N GLY A 72 7.37 10.99 -6.23
CA GLY A 72 6.83 12.19 -6.85
C GLY A 72 7.81 12.84 -7.83
N GLU A 73 9.09 12.48 -7.76
CA GLU A 73 10.08 13.01 -8.70
C GLU A 73 10.03 12.40 -10.10
N ASN A 74 9.51 11.18 -10.24
CA ASN A 74 9.41 10.51 -11.54
C ASN A 74 8.43 11.25 -12.46
N GLU A 75 8.78 11.30 -13.75
CA GLU A 75 7.93 11.93 -14.77
C GLU A 75 6.62 11.18 -14.96
N ILE A 76 6.66 9.86 -14.83
CA ILE A 76 5.51 8.97 -14.94
C ILE A 76 5.48 8.04 -13.72
N ILE A 77 4.33 7.97 -13.07
CA ILE A 77 4.06 6.99 -12.00
C ILE A 77 2.88 6.11 -12.36
N ARG A 78 2.81 4.93 -11.76
CA ARG A 78 1.69 4.01 -11.95
C ARG A 78 0.44 4.52 -11.22
N SER A 79 -0.70 4.51 -11.89
CA SER A 79 -1.98 4.79 -11.26
C SER A 79 -2.38 3.63 -10.34
N SER A 80 -2.35 3.82 -9.02
CA SER A 80 -2.81 2.84 -8.03
C SER A 80 -4.21 3.14 -7.49
N SER A 81 -4.60 4.42 -7.47
CA SER A 81 -5.94 4.89 -7.08
C SER A 81 -7.07 4.40 -8.01
N ARG A 82 -6.72 3.91 -9.20
CA ARG A 82 -7.66 3.36 -10.19
C ARG A 82 -7.42 1.87 -10.39
N ILE A 83 -7.94 1.10 -9.44
CA ILE A 83 -7.72 -0.34 -9.29
C ILE A 83 -8.09 -1.18 -10.55
N ASN A 84 -8.96 -0.66 -11.44
CA ASN A 84 -9.35 -1.29 -12.70
C ASN A 84 -8.76 -0.65 -13.97
N ALA A 85 -7.94 0.40 -13.84
CA ALA A 85 -7.42 1.12 -15.02
C ALA A 85 -6.24 0.38 -15.68
N GLY A 86 -5.77 -0.74 -15.13
CA GLY A 86 -4.56 -1.41 -15.60
C GLY A 86 -3.30 -0.67 -15.17
N ASN A 87 -2.20 -0.88 -15.91
CA ASN A 87 -0.92 -0.24 -15.62
C ASN A 87 -0.86 1.17 -16.23
N VAL A 88 -1.85 2.02 -15.97
CA VAL A 88 -1.88 3.38 -16.54
C VAL A 88 -0.78 4.23 -15.92
N GLY A 89 0.05 4.82 -16.78
CA GLY A 89 1.02 5.85 -16.39
C GLY A 89 0.36 7.21 -16.20
N LEU A 90 0.71 7.91 -15.12
CA LEU A 90 0.26 9.25 -14.81
C LEU A 90 1.42 10.22 -14.96
N VAL A 91 1.27 11.20 -15.85
CA VAL A 91 2.27 12.23 -16.10
C VAL A 91 2.29 13.24 -14.96
N LYS A 92 3.50 13.62 -14.54
CA LYS A 92 3.77 14.60 -13.48
C LYS A 92 3.03 15.92 -13.72
N TYR A 93 2.56 16.54 -12.64
CA TYR A 93 1.82 17.80 -12.65
C TYR A 93 0.51 17.78 -13.44
N THR A 94 -0.20 16.65 -13.38
CA THR A 94 -1.60 16.53 -13.80
C THR A 94 -2.50 16.32 -12.58
N TYR A 95 -3.79 16.64 -12.68
CA TYR A 95 -4.74 16.41 -11.59
C TYR A 95 -4.84 14.93 -11.19
N PRO A 96 -4.89 13.96 -12.13
CA PRO A 96 -4.82 12.54 -11.78
C PRO A 96 -3.54 12.17 -11.04
N TRP A 97 -2.39 12.73 -11.44
CA TRP A 97 -1.13 12.52 -10.74
C TRP A 97 -1.15 13.10 -9.33
N PHE A 98 -1.66 14.32 -9.13
CA PHE A 98 -1.76 14.90 -7.79
C PHE A 98 -2.67 14.09 -6.86
N TRP A 99 -3.81 13.61 -7.38
CA TRP A 99 -4.68 12.69 -6.65
C TRP A 99 -3.96 11.39 -6.28
N GLU A 100 -3.20 10.80 -7.20
CA GLU A 100 -2.40 9.59 -6.95
C GLU A 100 -1.38 9.80 -5.84
N ILE A 101 -0.61 10.89 -5.87
CA ILE A 101 0.39 11.22 -4.83
C ILE A 101 -0.28 11.31 -3.46
N ARG A 102 -1.44 11.96 -3.38
CA ARG A 102 -2.23 12.03 -2.14
C ARG A 102 -2.76 10.68 -1.69
N TYR A 103 -3.24 9.86 -2.61
CA TYR A 103 -3.71 8.51 -2.32
C TYR A 103 -2.59 7.64 -1.76
N ARG A 104 -1.41 7.64 -2.40
CA ARG A 104 -0.22 6.92 -1.94
C ARG A 104 0.26 7.38 -0.57
N LYS A 105 0.20 8.69 -0.29
CA LYS A 105 0.48 9.24 1.05
C LYS A 105 -0.41 8.55 2.10
N LEU A 106 -1.72 8.56 1.89
CA LEU A 106 -2.66 7.92 2.80
C LEU A 106 -2.38 6.42 2.95
N THR A 107 -2.01 5.75 1.86
CA THR A 107 -1.68 4.32 1.87
C THR A 107 -0.45 4.02 2.69
N LEU A 108 0.58 4.84 2.55
CA LEU A 108 1.81 4.70 3.28
C LEU A 108 1.61 4.97 4.78
N PHE A 109 0.88 6.03 5.16
CA PHE A 109 0.54 6.26 6.58
C PHE A 109 -0.26 5.11 7.17
N PHE A 110 -1.29 4.64 6.45
CA PHE A 110 -2.08 3.49 6.87
C PHE A 110 -1.19 2.27 7.14
N LEU A 111 -0.35 1.89 6.17
CA LEU A 111 0.45 0.67 6.27
C LEU A 111 1.57 0.76 7.31
N VAL A 112 2.23 1.91 7.48
CA VAL A 112 3.30 2.09 8.47
C VAL A 112 2.81 1.79 9.89
N ASP A 113 1.58 2.18 10.22
CA ASP A 113 0.99 2.00 11.54
C ASP A 113 0.13 0.72 11.65
N HIS A 114 -0.12 0.00 10.55
CA HIS A 114 -0.92 -1.22 10.53
C HIS A 114 -0.15 -2.46 11.02
N GLU A 115 -0.86 -3.43 11.63
CA GLU A 115 -0.25 -4.66 12.18
C GLU A 115 0.47 -5.51 11.13
N ILE A 116 0.06 -5.41 9.85
CA ILE A 116 0.67 -6.11 8.71
C ILE A 116 2.16 -5.79 8.54
N THR A 117 2.60 -4.57 8.89
CA THR A 117 4.02 -4.17 8.80
C THR A 117 4.72 -4.22 10.15
N CYS A 118 4.06 -4.75 11.17
CA CYS A 118 4.57 -4.73 12.53
C CYS A 118 5.76 -5.68 12.69
N MET A 119 6.80 -5.18 13.36
CA MET A 119 8.03 -5.91 13.68
C MET A 119 8.28 -5.95 15.19
N LYS A 120 7.22 -5.80 16.00
CA LYS A 120 7.34 -5.82 17.46
C LYS A 120 7.38 -7.28 17.94
N GLY A 121 8.52 -7.69 18.48
CA GLY A 121 8.60 -8.87 19.34
C GLY A 121 8.20 -8.49 20.76
N GLU A 122 6.91 -8.59 21.11
CA GLU A 122 6.48 -8.56 22.52
C GLU A 122 6.09 -9.96 23.02
N LEU A 123 6.03 -10.96 22.15
CA LEU A 123 5.80 -12.36 22.52
C LEU A 123 7.05 -13.17 22.15
N GLU A 124 7.71 -13.69 23.19
CA GLU A 124 8.98 -14.42 23.23
C GLU A 124 9.03 -15.73 22.39
N ALA A 125 8.09 -15.93 21.47
CA ALA A 125 7.96 -17.16 20.68
C ALA A 125 7.84 -16.95 19.16
N GLN A 126 8.18 -15.76 18.61
CA GLN A 126 8.04 -15.46 17.17
C GLN A 126 9.19 -14.61 16.59
N PRO A 127 9.38 -14.61 15.24
CA PRO A 127 10.66 -14.77 14.55
C PRO A 127 11.69 -13.71 14.89
N GLY A 128 12.98 -14.04 14.78
CA GLY A 128 14.08 -13.10 14.98
C GLY A 128 14.13 -12.00 13.93
N TRP A 129 13.11 -11.15 13.85
CA TRP A 129 13.06 -9.95 13.03
C TRP A 129 14.22 -9.02 13.40
N PRO A 130 14.67 -8.16 12.48
CA PRO A 130 15.60 -7.09 12.78
C PRO A 130 15.13 -6.29 14.00
N THR A 131 15.90 -6.33 15.08
CA THR A 131 15.62 -5.59 16.31
C THR A 131 16.89 -4.94 16.83
N LEU A 132 16.74 -3.85 17.56
CA LEU A 132 17.83 -3.07 18.11
C LEU A 132 17.77 -3.07 19.63
N ASN A 133 18.95 -3.17 20.27
CA ASN A 133 19.08 -3.03 21.71
C ASN A 133 19.12 -1.55 22.11
N VAL A 134 17.98 -0.86 21.97
CA VAL A 134 17.79 0.56 22.28
C VAL A 134 16.47 0.77 23.04
N SER A 135 16.20 1.99 23.51
CA SER A 135 14.94 2.28 24.22
C SER A 135 13.71 1.97 23.36
N LYS A 136 12.58 1.59 23.97
CA LYS A 136 11.33 1.27 23.25
C LYS A 136 10.86 2.42 22.34
N LEU A 137 11.03 3.66 22.80
CA LEU A 137 10.69 4.86 22.03
C LEU A 137 11.58 4.99 20.79
N GLU A 138 12.91 4.85 20.97
CA GLU A 138 13.88 4.90 19.89
C GLU A 138 13.67 3.77 18.86
N LEU A 139 13.47 2.54 19.34
CA LEU A 139 13.17 1.40 18.50
C LEU A 139 11.91 1.65 17.66
N GLY A 140 10.87 2.24 18.27
CA GLY A 140 9.65 2.63 17.57
C GLY A 140 9.91 3.63 16.43
N LEU A 141 10.74 4.65 16.67
CA LEU A 141 11.11 5.63 15.65
C LEU A 141 11.93 5.00 14.50
N ARG A 142 12.90 4.16 14.81
CA ARG A 142 13.75 3.49 13.80
C ARG A 142 12.97 2.48 12.96
N LEU A 143 12.14 1.65 13.59
CA LEU A 143 11.24 0.71 12.90
C LEU A 143 10.25 1.46 12.00
N ARG A 144 9.72 2.59 12.46
CA ARG A 144 8.86 3.45 11.65
C ARG A 144 9.62 3.95 10.42
N GLY A 145 10.84 4.49 10.58
CA GLY A 145 11.70 4.90 9.47
C GLY A 145 11.97 3.79 8.46
N PHE A 146 12.27 2.58 8.95
CA PHE A 146 12.44 1.40 8.10
C PHE A 146 11.19 1.10 7.26
N ARG A 147 10.00 1.07 7.89
CA ARG A 147 8.73 0.83 7.19
C ARG A 147 8.47 1.87 6.11
N TYR A 148 8.73 3.15 6.38
CA TYR A 148 8.62 4.22 5.38
C TYR A 148 9.50 3.90 4.17
N ASN A 149 10.80 3.65 4.39
CA ASN A 149 11.75 3.38 3.31
C ASN A 149 11.35 2.15 2.49
N ALA A 150 10.96 1.06 3.17
CA ALA A 150 10.54 -0.17 2.50
C ALA A 150 9.26 -0.01 1.67
N ILE A 151 8.26 0.71 2.19
CA ILE A 151 7.02 1.01 1.46
C ILE A 151 7.30 1.92 0.25
N CYS A 152 8.23 2.88 0.38
CA CYS A 152 8.67 3.69 -0.75
C CYS A 152 9.35 2.84 -1.85
N LEU A 153 10.20 1.89 -1.46
CA LEU A 153 10.81 0.93 -2.39
C LEU A 153 9.76 0.07 -3.10
N LEU A 154 8.72 -0.38 -2.40
CA LEU A 154 7.60 -1.10 -3.01
C LEU A 154 6.84 -0.23 -4.03
N PHE A 155 6.64 1.06 -3.76
CA PHE A 155 6.09 1.98 -4.78
C PHE A 155 7.03 2.08 -5.99
N ARG A 156 8.34 2.20 -5.80
CA ARG A 156 9.34 2.25 -6.91
C ARG A 156 9.28 1.00 -7.78
N LEU A 157 9.20 -0.17 -7.14
CA LEU A 157 9.07 -1.44 -7.83
C LEU A 157 7.77 -1.51 -8.65
N SER A 158 6.66 -1.02 -8.10
CA SER A 158 5.40 -0.98 -8.86
C SER A 158 5.44 0.05 -10.02
N ASP A 159 6.11 1.19 -9.82
CA ASP A 159 6.19 2.29 -10.78
C ASP A 159 7.03 1.95 -12.00
N CYS A 160 8.04 1.09 -11.88
CA CYS A 160 8.85 0.70 -13.03
C CYS A 160 8.01 0.02 -14.13
N THR A 161 6.79 -0.42 -13.81
CA THR A 161 5.86 -1.08 -14.74
C THR A 161 4.78 -0.14 -15.31
N ALA A 162 4.84 1.15 -15.00
CA ALA A 162 3.86 2.12 -15.46
C ALA A 162 3.82 2.18 -17.00
N GLY A 163 2.62 2.09 -17.58
CA GLY A 163 2.36 2.08 -19.01
C GLY A 163 2.47 0.72 -19.70
N LEU A 164 2.98 -0.31 -19.02
CA LEU A 164 3.23 -1.63 -19.63
C LEU A 164 2.02 -2.54 -19.53
N ASN A 165 1.59 -3.18 -20.62
CA ASN A 165 0.39 -4.03 -20.61
C ASN A 165 0.72 -5.53 -20.71
N SER A 166 1.91 -5.89 -21.19
CA SER A 166 2.33 -7.29 -21.31
C SER A 166 2.95 -7.82 -20.02
N THR A 167 2.48 -8.98 -19.54
CA THR A 167 3.05 -9.66 -18.37
C THR A 167 4.56 -9.90 -18.53
N LEU A 168 5.01 -10.23 -19.74
CA LEU A 168 6.43 -10.49 -20.01
C LEU A 168 7.27 -9.21 -19.88
N GLU A 169 6.80 -8.10 -20.43
CA GLU A 169 7.46 -6.79 -20.34
C GLU A 169 7.50 -6.29 -18.89
N ILE A 170 6.38 -6.46 -18.16
CA ILE A 170 6.27 -6.13 -16.74
C ILE A 170 7.33 -6.90 -15.96
N ARG A 171 7.40 -8.22 -16.14
CA ARG A 171 8.37 -9.08 -15.42
C ARG A 171 9.81 -8.73 -15.78
N ALA A 172 10.11 -8.52 -17.06
CA ALA A 172 11.46 -8.14 -17.50
C ALA A 172 11.88 -6.78 -16.89
N THR A 173 10.95 -5.83 -16.82
CA THR A 173 11.23 -4.50 -16.25
C THR A 173 11.40 -4.56 -14.74
N GLN A 174 10.61 -5.37 -14.04
CA GLN A 174 10.78 -5.63 -12.60
C GLN A 174 12.13 -6.30 -12.31
N ASP A 175 12.53 -7.34 -13.07
CA ASP A 175 13.84 -7.98 -12.91
C ASP A 175 14.99 -6.98 -13.14
N LYS A 176 14.89 -6.14 -14.19
CA LYS A 176 15.87 -5.08 -14.46
C LYS A 176 15.94 -4.07 -13.30
N PHE A 177 14.80 -3.64 -12.77
CA PHE A 177 14.74 -2.73 -11.62
C PHE A 177 15.41 -3.35 -10.39
N LEU A 178 15.07 -4.59 -10.04
CA LEU A 178 15.64 -5.30 -8.90
C LEU A 178 17.15 -5.50 -9.03
N ARG A 179 17.66 -5.77 -10.24
CA ARG A 179 19.11 -5.82 -10.49
C ARG A 179 19.80 -4.47 -10.31
N GLY A 180 19.07 -3.36 -10.46
CA GLY A 180 19.57 -2.00 -10.27
C GLY A 180 19.69 -1.57 -8.81
N LEU A 181 18.96 -2.21 -7.88
CA LEU A 181 18.97 -1.86 -6.46
C LEU A 181 20.29 -2.21 -5.77
N CYS A 182 20.73 -1.44 -4.78
CA CYS A 182 21.87 -1.84 -3.94
C CYS A 182 21.52 -2.99 -2.99
N VAL A 183 22.51 -3.51 -2.25
CA VAL A 183 22.30 -4.65 -1.35
C VAL A 183 21.35 -4.28 -0.22
N GLU A 184 21.50 -3.08 0.33
CA GLU A 184 20.67 -2.53 1.40
C GLU A 184 19.21 -2.38 0.96
N GLU A 185 18.97 -1.83 -0.24
CA GLU A 185 17.62 -1.73 -0.82
C GLU A 185 16.98 -3.11 -1.04
N LEU A 186 17.76 -4.10 -1.48
CA LEU A 186 17.29 -5.48 -1.66
C LEU A 186 16.97 -6.16 -0.32
N ALA A 187 17.82 -5.98 0.70
CA ALA A 187 17.58 -6.49 2.05
C ALA A 187 16.32 -5.86 2.65
N THR A 188 16.19 -4.54 2.57
CA THR A 188 15.02 -3.80 3.07
C THR A 188 13.73 -4.23 2.37
N LEU A 189 13.75 -4.38 1.04
CA LEU A 189 12.60 -4.88 0.28
C LEU A 189 12.25 -6.33 0.67
N GLY A 190 13.23 -7.23 0.71
CA GLY A 190 13.04 -8.65 1.03
C GLY A 190 12.46 -8.84 2.43
N VAL A 191 13.09 -8.22 3.43
CA VAL A 191 12.65 -8.29 4.84
C VAL A 191 11.24 -7.73 5.03
N MET A 192 10.92 -6.58 4.43
CA MET A 192 9.58 -6.00 4.59
C MET A 192 8.49 -6.92 4.01
N VAL A 193 8.75 -7.54 2.86
CA VAL A 193 7.77 -8.44 2.23
C VAL A 193 7.58 -9.71 3.07
N GLU A 194 8.65 -10.30 3.62
CA GLU A 194 8.55 -11.42 4.57
C GLU A 194 7.74 -11.05 5.83
N VAL A 195 7.99 -9.86 6.39
CA VAL A 195 7.23 -9.35 7.55
C VAL A 195 5.75 -9.23 7.21
N MET A 196 5.42 -8.69 6.03
CA MET A 196 4.04 -8.56 5.58
C MET A 196 3.38 -9.93 5.34
N GLY A 197 4.08 -10.88 4.73
CA GLY A 197 3.60 -12.24 4.55
C GLY A 197 3.36 -12.96 5.87
N HIS A 198 4.34 -12.95 6.77
CA HIS A 198 4.19 -13.58 8.08
C HIS A 198 3.04 -12.99 8.89
N ASN A 199 2.93 -11.65 8.94
CA ASN A 199 1.81 -11.01 9.64
C ASN A 199 0.48 -11.31 8.96
N PHE A 200 0.43 -11.41 7.63
CA PHE A 200 -0.75 -11.88 6.90
C PHE A 200 -1.16 -13.29 7.35
N PHE A 201 -0.21 -14.22 7.44
CA PHE A 201 -0.45 -15.58 7.92
C PHE A 201 -1.03 -15.58 9.34
N VAL A 202 -0.44 -14.81 10.26
CA VAL A 202 -0.92 -14.68 11.65
C VAL A 202 -2.34 -14.09 11.70
N MET A 203 -2.60 -13.03 10.93
CA MET A 203 -3.92 -12.42 10.84
C MET A 203 -4.97 -13.41 10.32
N MET A 204 -4.66 -14.13 9.24
CA MET A 204 -5.58 -15.11 8.66
C MET A 204 -5.86 -16.27 9.62
N LYS A 205 -4.84 -16.77 10.33
CA LYS A 205 -5.04 -17.76 11.40
C LYS A 205 -5.98 -17.27 12.48
N ARG A 206 -5.81 -16.02 12.93
CA ARG A 206 -6.68 -15.39 13.93
C ARG A 206 -8.13 -15.33 13.42
N LEU A 207 -8.33 -14.88 12.19
CA LEU A 207 -9.67 -14.80 11.57
C LEU A 207 -10.35 -16.17 11.44
N VAL A 208 -9.61 -17.22 11.05
CA VAL A 208 -10.15 -18.59 10.98
C VAL A 208 -10.55 -19.07 12.38
N ALA A 209 -9.71 -18.86 13.39
CA ALA A 209 -10.01 -19.24 14.77
C ALA A 209 -11.24 -18.49 15.33
N GLU A 210 -11.36 -17.18 15.06
CA GLU A 210 -12.49 -16.34 15.48
C GLU A 210 -13.81 -16.68 14.77
N SER A 211 -13.74 -17.15 13.52
CA SER A 211 -14.92 -17.53 12.72
C SER A 211 -15.64 -18.79 13.21
N GLY A 212 -15.12 -19.47 14.24
CA GLY A 212 -15.82 -20.57 14.91
C GLY A 212 -15.84 -21.90 14.14
N LEU A 213 -15.19 -21.98 12.97
CA LEU A 213 -15.07 -23.22 12.19
C LEU A 213 -14.35 -24.37 12.93
N ILE A 214 -13.69 -24.08 14.06
CA ILE A 214 -12.94 -25.05 14.87
C ILE A 214 -13.69 -25.44 16.17
N ARG A 215 -14.84 -24.81 16.50
CA ARG A 215 -15.49 -25.04 17.82
C ARG A 215 -16.52 -26.16 17.90
N ASN A 216 -16.89 -26.80 16.79
CA ASN A 216 -17.98 -27.80 16.76
C ASN A 216 -17.52 -29.24 16.42
N SER A 217 -16.33 -29.65 16.87
CA SER A 217 -15.90 -31.06 16.74
C SER A 217 -16.10 -31.90 18.01
N GLN A 218 -16.75 -31.35 19.06
CA GLN A 218 -17.03 -32.08 20.29
C GLN A 218 -18.43 -31.79 20.85
N SER A 219 -19.48 -31.99 20.05
CA SER A 219 -20.85 -32.19 20.56
C SER A 219 -21.65 -32.95 19.51
N ALA A 220 -21.88 -34.23 19.78
CA ALA A 220 -22.80 -35.08 19.04
C ALA A 220 -24.27 -34.66 19.30
N ASP A 221 -25.10 -34.98 18.31
CA ASP A 221 -26.56 -35.14 18.35
C ASP A 221 -27.45 -33.92 18.64
N ILE A 222 -28.20 -33.48 17.60
CA ILE A 222 -29.68 -33.55 17.54
C ILE A 222 -30.20 -32.94 16.21
N ALA A 223 -31.01 -33.76 15.53
CA ALA A 223 -32.12 -33.48 14.61
C ALA A 223 -31.95 -32.61 13.34
N GLN A 224 -32.28 -33.28 12.23
CA GLN A 224 -32.69 -32.74 10.94
C GLN A 224 -33.89 -31.80 11.04
N SER A 225 -33.85 -30.65 10.34
CA SER A 225 -34.82 -30.23 9.31
C SER A 225 -34.87 -28.70 9.19
N ALA A 226 -34.50 -28.19 8.00
CA ALA A 226 -35.25 -27.20 7.21
C ALA A 226 -34.32 -26.31 6.36
N SER A 227 -34.38 -26.54 5.05
CA SER A 227 -34.57 -25.52 4.01
C SER A 227 -33.57 -24.34 3.89
N GLY A 228 -32.75 -24.39 2.84
CA GLY A 228 -32.60 -23.26 1.92
C GLY A 228 -31.17 -22.73 1.71
N TYR A 229 -30.58 -23.11 0.58
CA TYR A 229 -29.35 -22.57 -0.03
C TYR A 229 -28.02 -22.93 0.63
N GLU A 230 -27.60 -24.20 0.47
CA GLU A 230 -26.23 -24.62 0.75
C GLU A 230 -25.29 -24.31 -0.43
N LEU A 231 -24.35 -23.39 -0.19
CA LEU A 231 -23.00 -23.49 -0.74
C LEU A 231 -22.48 -24.88 -0.36
N SER A 232 -22.07 -25.68 -1.35
CA SER A 232 -21.40 -26.95 -1.08
C SER A 232 -19.90 -26.70 -0.89
N PRO A 233 -19.33 -27.00 0.28
CA PRO A 233 -17.93 -27.38 0.38
C PRO A 233 -17.89 -28.88 0.66
N ARG A 234 -17.40 -29.65 -0.32
CA ARG A 234 -16.79 -30.96 0.00
C ARG A 234 -15.60 -30.67 0.90
N ALA A 235 -15.78 -30.77 2.21
CA ALA A 235 -14.72 -30.70 3.20
C ALA A 235 -13.96 -32.03 3.24
N PRO A 236 -12.63 -32.04 3.03
CA PRO A 236 -11.80 -33.17 3.40
C PRO A 236 -11.11 -32.81 4.73
N THR A 237 -11.49 -33.50 5.80
CA THR A 237 -10.70 -33.73 7.03
C THR A 237 -9.81 -32.55 7.49
N LEU A 238 -10.42 -31.69 8.31
CA LEU A 238 -9.85 -30.54 9.01
C LEU A 238 -8.83 -30.99 10.08
N ASP A 239 -7.55 -30.63 9.88
CA ASP A 239 -6.67 -30.05 10.92
C ASP A 239 -5.30 -29.64 10.31
N LEU A 240 -4.95 -30.15 9.12
CA LEU A 240 -3.70 -29.83 8.40
C LEU A 240 -3.90 -29.01 7.10
N ARG A 241 -5.14 -28.87 6.61
CA ARG A 241 -5.45 -28.15 5.36
C ARG A 241 -5.47 -26.63 5.51
N ASP A 242 -5.83 -26.12 6.69
CA ASP A 242 -5.98 -24.68 6.89
C ASP A 242 -4.62 -23.98 6.86
N ASP A 243 -3.59 -24.57 7.47
CA ASP A 243 -2.24 -24.01 7.46
C ASP A 243 -1.62 -23.99 6.06
N ILE A 244 -1.86 -25.02 5.25
CA ILE A 244 -1.34 -25.11 3.87
C ILE A 244 -1.96 -24.01 3.03
N TRP A 245 -3.29 -23.89 3.03
CA TRP A 245 -3.98 -22.86 2.25
C TRP A 245 -3.61 -21.43 2.70
N ILE A 246 -3.44 -21.18 4.01
CA ILE A 246 -2.99 -19.87 4.49
C ILE A 246 -1.55 -19.59 4.03
N ARG A 247 -0.65 -20.58 4.02
CA ARG A 247 0.73 -20.42 3.50
C ARG A 247 0.76 -20.15 2.01
N GLU A 248 -0.02 -20.87 1.22
CA GLU A 248 -0.15 -20.63 -0.21
C GLU A 248 -0.66 -19.21 -0.48
N THR A 249 -1.70 -18.81 0.26
CA THR A 249 -2.27 -17.46 0.18
C THR A 249 -1.26 -16.38 0.60
N MET A 250 -0.42 -16.66 1.60
CA MET A 250 0.68 -15.80 2.03
C MET A 250 1.71 -15.60 0.90
N CYS A 251 2.18 -16.68 0.28
CA CYS A 251 3.11 -16.62 -0.85
C CYS A 251 2.54 -15.79 -2.02
N VAL A 252 1.26 -15.97 -2.32
CA VAL A 252 0.56 -15.18 -3.34
C VAL A 252 0.44 -13.71 -2.91
N PHE A 253 0.11 -13.44 -1.64
CA PHE A 253 0.03 -12.09 -1.11
C PHE A 253 1.37 -11.34 -1.24
N GLU A 254 2.49 -11.98 -0.89
CA GLU A 254 3.83 -11.42 -1.04
C GLU A 254 4.15 -11.03 -2.50
N ASP A 255 3.92 -11.93 -3.46
CA ASP A 255 4.13 -11.63 -4.89
C ASP A 255 3.23 -10.48 -5.35
N LEU A 256 1.96 -10.44 -4.92
CA LEU A 256 1.03 -9.39 -5.30
C LEU A 256 1.40 -8.03 -4.69
N VAL A 257 1.90 -7.99 -3.45
CA VAL A 257 2.44 -6.77 -2.83
C VAL A 257 3.63 -6.24 -3.64
N GLN A 258 4.52 -7.11 -4.08
CA GLN A 258 5.65 -6.69 -4.92
C GLN A 258 5.22 -6.29 -6.33
N ARG A 259 4.22 -6.96 -6.89
CA ARG A 259 3.75 -6.72 -8.26
C ARG A 259 2.93 -5.44 -8.39
N TYR A 260 2.03 -5.21 -7.45
CA TYR A 260 1.07 -4.11 -7.47
C TYR A 260 1.40 -2.99 -6.48
N GLY A 261 2.41 -3.19 -5.63
CA GLY A 261 2.87 -2.23 -4.65
C GLY A 261 2.00 -2.19 -3.38
N PRO A 262 2.27 -1.22 -2.49
CA PRO A 262 1.60 -1.09 -1.19
C PRO A 262 0.08 -0.90 -1.29
N THR A 263 -0.39 -0.35 -2.41
CA THR A 263 -1.82 -0.19 -2.68
C THR A 263 -2.57 -1.51 -2.66
N PHE A 264 -1.96 -2.60 -3.10
CA PHE A 264 -2.60 -3.92 -3.02
C PHE A 264 -2.81 -4.35 -1.56
N ALA A 265 -1.78 -4.23 -0.71
CA ALA A 265 -1.88 -4.56 0.70
C ALA A 265 -3.01 -3.75 1.36
N ARG A 266 -3.03 -2.42 1.15
CA ARG A 266 -4.11 -1.59 1.67
C ARG A 266 -5.47 -2.02 1.14
N ALA A 267 -5.61 -2.22 -0.17
CA ALA A 267 -6.89 -2.61 -0.77
C ALA A 267 -7.44 -3.91 -0.18
N TYR A 268 -6.56 -4.86 0.16
CA TYR A 268 -6.95 -6.11 0.83
C TYR A 268 -7.39 -5.89 2.28
N LEU A 269 -6.65 -5.06 3.02
CA LEU A 269 -6.83 -4.84 4.47
C LEU A 269 -7.95 -3.86 4.82
N GLU A 270 -8.23 -2.91 3.93
CA GLU A 270 -9.26 -1.90 4.12
C GLU A 270 -10.64 -2.60 3.99
N ASN A 271 -11.14 -3.09 5.13
CA ASN A 271 -12.46 -3.70 5.22
C ASN A 271 -13.50 -2.71 4.71
N SER A 272 -14.21 -3.10 3.66
CA SER A 272 -15.24 -2.35 2.97
C SER A 272 -16.53 -2.22 3.82
N ARG A 273 -16.42 -1.65 5.03
CA ARG A 273 -17.59 -1.23 5.81
C ARG A 273 -18.29 0.00 5.21
N GLY A 274 -17.70 0.62 4.19
CA GLY A 274 -18.25 1.76 3.45
C GLY A 274 -18.61 1.44 1.99
N LYS A 275 -19.71 2.04 1.50
CA LYS A 275 -20.30 1.83 0.17
C LYS A 275 -19.43 2.25 -1.04
N SER A 276 -18.21 2.77 -0.85
CA SER A 276 -17.56 3.60 -1.88
C SER A 276 -16.36 2.98 -2.61
N LEU A 277 -15.72 1.90 -2.17
CA LEU A 277 -14.56 1.35 -2.87
C LEU A 277 -14.59 -0.18 -2.88
N ARG A 278 -14.83 -0.79 -4.05
CA ARG A 278 -14.71 -2.24 -4.31
C ARG A 278 -13.23 -2.69 -4.41
N SER A 279 -12.34 -2.02 -3.69
CA SER A 279 -10.89 -2.28 -3.71
C SER A 279 -10.57 -3.64 -3.10
N ASP A 280 -11.30 -4.01 -2.06
CA ASP A 280 -11.27 -5.30 -1.40
C ASP A 280 -11.68 -6.44 -2.34
N VAL A 281 -12.75 -6.25 -3.12
CA VAL A 281 -13.23 -7.23 -4.10
C VAL A 281 -12.16 -7.50 -5.15
N TRP A 282 -11.51 -6.45 -5.65
CA TRP A 282 -10.39 -6.61 -6.58
C TRP A 282 -9.21 -7.35 -5.94
N ALA A 283 -8.82 -6.97 -4.72
CA ALA A 283 -7.69 -7.60 -4.04
C ALA A 283 -7.95 -9.09 -3.78
N ARG A 284 -9.15 -9.45 -3.32
CA ARG A 284 -9.59 -10.84 -3.15
C ARG A 284 -9.61 -11.60 -4.46
N LYS A 285 -10.12 -10.99 -5.54
CA LYS A 285 -10.07 -11.59 -6.88
C LYS A 285 -8.63 -11.86 -7.32
N LYS A 286 -7.69 -10.94 -7.05
CA LYS A 286 -6.27 -11.11 -7.39
C LYS A 286 -5.59 -12.21 -6.58
N ILE A 287 -5.95 -12.40 -5.32
CA ILE A 287 -5.51 -13.55 -4.52
C ILE A 287 -5.98 -14.86 -5.17
N LEU A 288 -7.27 -14.96 -5.53
CA LEU A 288 -7.81 -16.15 -6.19
C LEU A 288 -7.10 -16.43 -7.52
N GLU A 289 -6.96 -15.41 -8.39
CA GLU A 289 -6.20 -15.53 -9.64
C GLU A 289 -4.75 -15.98 -9.38
N GLY A 290 -4.12 -15.51 -8.30
CA GLY A 290 -2.77 -15.92 -7.93
C GLY A 290 -2.67 -17.38 -7.48
N LEU A 291 -3.64 -17.86 -6.69
CA LEU A 291 -3.75 -19.26 -6.27
C LEU A 291 -3.98 -20.18 -7.47
N ASP A 292 -4.86 -19.80 -8.39
CA ASP A 292 -5.09 -20.55 -9.63
C ASP A 292 -3.82 -20.66 -10.48
N ASN A 293 -3.05 -19.57 -10.59
CA ASN A 293 -1.78 -19.55 -11.31
C ASN A 293 -0.70 -20.42 -10.62
N MET A 294 -0.65 -20.41 -9.29
CA MET A 294 0.27 -21.23 -8.52
C MET A 294 -0.07 -22.72 -8.70
N ASN A 295 -1.34 -23.11 -8.59
CA ASN A 295 -1.81 -24.46 -8.87
C ASN A 295 -1.49 -24.88 -10.32
N ALA A 296 -1.69 -24.00 -11.30
CA ALA A 296 -1.36 -24.27 -12.69
C ALA A 296 0.16 -24.46 -12.91
N PHE A 297 1.00 -23.74 -12.15
CA PHE A 297 2.45 -23.93 -12.18
C PHE A 297 2.86 -25.28 -11.57
N GLU A 298 2.30 -25.65 -10.42
CA GLU A 298 2.59 -26.93 -9.75
C GLU A 298 2.16 -28.15 -10.59
N LEU A 299 1.04 -28.01 -11.33
CA LEU A 299 0.57 -29.02 -12.28
C LEU A 299 1.35 -29.04 -13.61
N GLY A 300 2.34 -28.16 -13.78
CA GLY A 300 3.19 -28.08 -14.98
C GLY A 300 2.49 -27.44 -16.19
N TYR A 301 1.31 -26.83 -16.00
CA TYR A 301 0.58 -26.15 -17.08
C TYR A 301 1.17 -24.78 -17.43
N THR A 302 1.93 -24.17 -16.51
CA THR A 302 2.61 -22.90 -16.76
C THR A 302 4.03 -22.91 -16.20
N MET A 303 4.98 -22.28 -16.90
CA MET A 303 6.38 -22.15 -16.47
C MET A 303 6.71 -20.74 -15.93
N SER A 304 5.73 -19.84 -15.87
CA SER A 304 5.92 -18.39 -15.72
C SER A 304 5.63 -17.84 -14.32
N PHE A 305 5.37 -18.71 -13.33
CA PHE A 305 5.04 -18.31 -11.96
C PHE A 305 6.25 -18.33 -11.01
N ALA A 306 7.34 -17.65 -11.39
CA ALA A 306 8.36 -17.33 -10.40
C ALA A 306 7.84 -16.17 -9.52
N SER A 307 7.76 -16.39 -8.20
CA SER A 307 7.47 -15.32 -7.23
C SER A 307 8.56 -14.26 -7.31
N LEU A 308 8.17 -12.98 -7.33
CA LEU A 308 9.13 -11.86 -7.24
C LEU A 308 9.99 -11.96 -5.98
N GLN A 309 9.49 -12.57 -4.91
CA GLN A 309 10.23 -12.70 -3.67
C GLN A 309 11.44 -13.63 -3.86
N SER A 310 11.27 -14.74 -4.59
CA SER A 310 12.39 -15.60 -4.98
C SER A 310 13.39 -14.87 -5.89
N VAL A 311 12.93 -13.94 -6.74
CA VAL A 311 13.79 -13.12 -7.58
C VAL A 311 14.62 -12.16 -6.75
N VAL A 312 14.01 -11.45 -5.78
CA VAL A 312 14.68 -10.55 -4.83
C VAL A 312 15.79 -11.30 -4.10
N TRP A 313 15.46 -12.42 -3.46
CA TRP A 313 16.42 -13.22 -2.70
C TRP A 313 17.57 -13.76 -3.55
N ARG A 314 17.28 -14.23 -4.76
CA ARG A 314 18.31 -14.68 -5.70
C ARG A 314 19.27 -13.56 -6.10
N ILE A 315 18.77 -12.35 -6.37
CA ILE A 315 19.61 -11.20 -6.73
C ILE A 315 20.43 -10.76 -5.52
N PHE A 316 19.80 -10.65 -4.34
CA PHE A 316 20.46 -10.31 -3.08
C PHE A 316 21.65 -11.25 -2.82
N ARG A 317 21.42 -12.57 -2.81
CA ARG A 317 22.49 -13.57 -2.60
C ARG A 317 23.62 -13.46 -3.60
N LYS A 318 23.28 -13.22 -4.87
CA LYS A 318 24.30 -13.05 -5.92
C LYS A 318 25.18 -11.81 -5.67
N LYS A 319 24.60 -10.72 -5.16
CA LYS A 319 25.34 -9.47 -4.89
C LYS A 319 26.16 -9.54 -3.61
N GLU A 320 25.59 -10.11 -2.56
CA GLU A 320 26.21 -10.19 -1.24
C GLU A 320 27.18 -11.38 -1.12
N GLY A 321 27.04 -12.40 -1.97
CA GLY A 321 27.89 -13.58 -1.93
C GLY A 321 27.51 -14.58 -0.83
N CYS A 322 26.29 -14.52 -0.29
CA CYS A 322 25.82 -15.41 0.78
C CYS A 322 25.04 -16.63 0.25
N THR A 323 24.94 -17.68 1.08
CA THR A 323 24.17 -18.89 0.74
C THR A 323 22.65 -18.69 0.96
N ASP A 324 21.85 -19.66 0.52
CA ASP A 324 20.40 -19.67 0.77
C ASP A 324 20.05 -19.78 2.26
N ARG A 325 20.87 -20.50 3.04
CA ARG A 325 20.66 -20.67 4.49
C ARG A 325 21.00 -19.40 5.26
N ASP A 326 21.99 -18.64 4.80
CA ASP A 326 22.50 -17.48 5.52
C ASP A 326 21.82 -16.17 5.09
N SER A 327 21.15 -16.16 3.93
CA SER A 327 20.65 -14.92 3.33
C SER A 327 19.68 -14.14 4.22
N TRP A 328 18.87 -14.85 5.01
CA TRP A 328 17.97 -14.23 5.98
C TRP A 328 18.73 -13.52 7.10
N THR A 329 19.73 -14.18 7.68
CA THR A 329 20.55 -13.63 8.76
C THR A 329 21.33 -12.41 8.29
N VAL A 330 22.00 -12.51 7.14
CA VAL A 330 22.77 -11.41 6.57
C VAL A 330 21.88 -10.22 6.23
N ALA A 331 20.72 -10.44 5.60
CA ALA A 331 19.77 -9.36 5.29
C ALA A 331 19.28 -8.64 6.55
N LYS A 332 19.05 -9.37 7.65
CA LYS A 332 18.70 -8.73 8.93
C LYS A 332 19.81 -7.85 9.47
N GLU A 333 21.05 -8.33 9.45
CA GLU A 333 22.19 -7.56 9.95
C GLU A 333 22.37 -6.26 9.17
N ILE A 334 22.17 -6.33 7.84
CA ILE A 334 22.16 -5.14 6.97
C ILE A 334 21.02 -4.19 7.36
N VAL A 335 19.79 -4.69 7.52
CA VAL A 335 18.64 -3.86 7.94
C VAL A 335 18.84 -3.27 9.33
N VAL A 336 19.41 -4.03 10.27
CA VAL A 336 19.80 -3.56 11.62
C VAL A 336 20.80 -2.40 11.52
N SER A 337 21.84 -2.57 10.70
CA SER A 337 22.85 -1.54 10.45
C SER A 337 22.24 -0.29 9.79
N GLU A 338 21.36 -0.48 8.80
CA GLU A 338 20.63 0.62 8.15
C GLU A 338 19.76 1.38 9.17
N MET A 339 19.02 0.67 10.01
CA MET A 339 18.21 1.27 11.07
C MET A 339 19.04 2.07 12.07
N LEU A 340 20.28 1.64 12.36
CA LEU A 340 21.22 2.39 13.21
C LEU A 340 21.67 3.71 12.58
N SER A 341 21.76 3.77 11.25
CA SER A 341 22.14 4.98 10.51
C SER A 341 21.07 6.07 10.49
N TYR A 342 19.80 5.72 10.77
CA TYR A 342 18.71 6.69 10.81
C TYR A 342 18.96 7.75 11.89
N ARG A 343 19.06 9.01 11.46
CA ARG A 343 19.20 10.15 12.37
C ARG A 343 17.90 10.30 13.16
N LEU A 344 17.98 10.17 14.48
CA LEU A 344 16.85 10.34 15.41
C LEU A 344 16.50 11.79 15.71
N LYS A 345 17.19 12.76 15.08
CA LYS A 345 16.80 14.16 15.19
C LYS A 345 15.45 14.33 14.50
N GLY A 346 14.64 15.29 14.95
CA GLY A 346 13.25 15.56 14.53
C GLY A 346 13.02 15.92 13.06
N ASP A 347 13.87 15.41 12.15
CA ASP A 347 13.88 15.52 10.70
C ASP A 347 13.02 14.44 10.04
N LEU A 348 12.02 13.88 10.73
CA LEU A 348 10.82 13.48 10.01
C LEU A 348 10.25 14.81 9.46
N PRO A 349 10.18 15.02 8.12
CA PRO A 349 9.61 16.23 7.51
C PRO A 349 8.43 16.80 8.31
N SER A 350 8.35 18.12 8.49
CA SER A 350 7.33 18.79 9.33
C SER A 350 5.88 18.32 9.13
N CYS A 351 5.54 17.70 7.98
CA CYS A 351 4.29 16.97 7.77
C CYS A 351 4.04 15.76 8.69
N PHE A 352 5.03 15.32 9.48
CA PHE A 352 4.93 14.24 10.48
C PHE A 352 4.65 14.75 11.90
N GLN A 353 4.83 16.06 12.16
CA GLN A 353 4.56 16.66 13.47
C GLN A 353 3.10 17.12 13.61
N ALA A 354 2.36 17.25 12.51
CA ALA A 354 1.03 17.87 12.48
C ALA A 354 -0.17 16.93 12.69
N SER A 355 0.02 15.73 13.26
CA SER A 355 -1.07 14.75 13.43
C SER A 355 -1.23 14.21 14.85
N TYR A 356 -1.11 15.09 15.84
CA TYR A 356 -1.77 14.91 17.13
C TYR A 356 -2.37 16.27 17.54
N PRO A 357 -3.70 16.40 17.73
CA PRO A 357 -4.17 17.42 18.64
C PRO A 357 -3.63 17.06 20.02
N ASP A 358 -2.92 17.99 20.66
CA ASP A 358 -2.58 17.91 22.07
C ASP A 358 -3.88 17.66 22.84
N SER A 359 -4.07 16.44 23.33
CA SER A 359 -5.04 16.17 24.39
C SER A 359 -4.38 16.57 25.70
N SER A 360 -4.22 17.87 25.90
CA SER A 360 -3.84 18.48 27.17
C SER A 360 -4.83 19.58 27.51
N GLU A 361 -5.97 19.16 28.04
CA GLU A 361 -6.97 19.90 28.83
C GLU A 361 -8.01 18.82 29.16
N ASP A 362 -8.03 18.23 30.36
CA ASP A 362 -8.69 18.84 31.51
C ASP A 362 -7.93 18.61 32.82
N ASN A 363 -7.31 19.70 33.30
CA ASN A 363 -7.37 20.00 34.73
C ASN A 363 -8.74 20.62 34.97
N ASN A 364 -9.62 19.92 35.70
CA ASN A 364 -10.64 20.61 36.47
C ASN A 364 -10.72 20.00 37.87
N SER A 365 -10.13 20.76 38.79
CA SER A 365 -10.56 20.97 40.15
C SER A 365 -12.08 20.87 40.31
N SER A 366 -12.50 20.09 41.30
CA SER A 366 -13.64 20.46 42.12
C SER A 366 -13.45 19.85 43.51
N ASP A 367 -13.10 20.73 44.44
CA ASP A 367 -13.49 20.64 45.83
C ASP A 367 -15.01 20.41 45.92
N ASN A 368 -15.39 19.40 46.70
CA ASN A 368 -16.48 19.45 47.69
C ASN A 368 -16.38 18.24 48.60
#